data_AF-A0A940UEP8-F1
#
_entry.id   AF-A0A940UEP8-F1
#
_cell.length_a   1.000
_cell.length_b   1.000
_cell.length_c   1.000
_cell.angle_alpha   90.00
_cell.angle_beta   90.00
_cell.angle_gamma   90.00
#
_symmetry.space_group_name_H-M   'P 1'
#
loop_
_entity.id
_entity.type
_entity.pdbx_description
1 polymer ?
#
loop_
_entity_poly.entity_id
_entity_poly.type
_entity_poly.pdbx_seq_one_letter_code
_entity_poly.pdbx_strand_id
1 'polypeptide(L)'
;MNRVPSGGLSRKAVLGDIMNLIENPEQAKRLARAILSDVAIYNREKVEAGIKNDNLFDLLTEELEEGRQHYNSRVAPQIPGHFYDLAIVDVLVKRAGKIESTIW
;
A
#
# COMPACT_ATOMS: atom_id res chain seq x y z
N MET A 1 -20.90 -35.22 13.25
CA MET A 1 -21.93 -34.21 12.91
C MET A 1 -21.63 -32.95 13.73
N ASN A 2 -20.88 -31.97 13.20
CA ASN A 2 -21.36 -30.75 12.51
C ASN A 2 -22.27 -29.89 13.41
N ARG A 3 -22.01 -28.61 13.75
CA ARG A 3 -21.13 -27.55 13.21
C ARG A 3 -20.85 -26.49 14.30
N VAL A 4 -19.69 -25.84 14.20
CA VAL A 4 -19.33 -24.57 14.87
C VAL A 4 -20.35 -23.46 14.60
N PRO A 5 -20.71 -22.61 15.59
CA PRO A 5 -21.46 -21.40 15.33
C PRO A 5 -20.52 -20.35 14.70
N SER A 6 -20.78 -20.04 13.43
CA SER A 6 -20.16 -18.93 12.72
C SER A 6 -20.53 -17.62 13.41
N GLY A 7 -19.56 -17.00 14.09
CA GLY A 7 -19.67 -15.64 14.59
C GLY A 7 -19.80 -14.66 13.41
N GLY A 8 -21.03 -14.39 13.00
CA GLY A 8 -21.32 -13.33 12.05
C GLY A 8 -21.01 -11.99 12.72
N LEU A 9 -19.95 -11.31 12.27
CA LEU A 9 -19.73 -9.91 12.61
C LEU A 9 -21.04 -9.14 12.41
N SER A 10 -21.45 -8.40 13.44
CA SER A 10 -22.67 -7.59 13.42
C SER A 10 -22.66 -6.68 12.20
N ARG A 11 -23.70 -6.79 11.35
CA ARG A 11 -23.88 -5.95 10.15
C ARG A 11 -23.76 -4.44 10.46
N LYS A 12 -24.07 -4.01 11.68
CA LYS A 12 -23.92 -2.61 12.12
C LYS A 12 -22.46 -2.15 12.30
N ALA A 13 -21.55 -3.04 12.70
CA ALA A 13 -20.13 -2.70 12.86
C ALA A 13 -19.47 -2.51 11.49
N VAL A 14 -19.71 -3.45 10.56
CA VAL A 14 -19.22 -3.36 9.17
C VAL A 14 -19.73 -2.10 8.47
N LEU A 15 -21.02 -1.76 8.66
CA LEU A 15 -21.58 -0.52 8.10
C LEU A 15 -21.00 0.75 8.73
N GLY A 16 -20.69 0.74 10.04
CA GLY A 16 -20.05 1.86 10.74
C GLY A 16 -18.64 2.16 10.22
N ASP A 17 -17.87 1.12 9.91
CA ASP A 17 -16.52 1.26 9.33
C ASP A 17 -16.57 1.73 7.87
N ILE A 18 -17.59 1.31 7.10
CA ILE A 18 -17.82 1.77 5.71
C ILE A 18 -18.15 3.27 5.65
N MET A 19 -18.84 3.81 6.66
CA MET A 19 -19.27 5.23 6.67
C MET A 19 -18.14 6.25 6.86
N ASN A 20 -16.88 5.83 7.02
CA ASN A 20 -15.72 6.74 7.11
C ASN A 20 -14.58 6.39 6.15
N LEU A 21 -14.87 5.64 5.09
CA LEU A 21 -13.90 5.32 4.05
C LEU A 21 -13.64 6.52 3.14
N ILE A 22 -12.41 6.61 2.62
CA ILE A 22 -12.04 7.63 1.65
C ILE A 22 -12.68 7.30 0.30
N GLU A 23 -13.57 8.17 -0.16
CA GLU A 23 -14.23 8.07 -1.48
C GLU A 23 -13.66 9.05 -2.51
N ASN A 24 -12.89 10.05 -2.07
CA ASN A 24 -12.29 11.02 -2.95
C ASN A 24 -10.96 10.48 -3.54
N PRO A 25 -10.83 10.40 -4.88
CA PRO A 25 -9.62 9.92 -5.54
C PRO A 25 -8.34 10.65 -5.14
N GLU A 26 -8.39 11.97 -4.95
CA GLU A 26 -7.22 12.76 -4.59
C GLU A 26 -6.79 12.52 -3.14
N GLN A 27 -7.74 12.33 -2.22
CA GLN A 27 -7.42 11.90 -0.86
C GLN A 27 -6.78 10.51 -0.85
N ALA A 28 -7.30 9.57 -1.66
CA ALA A 28 -6.74 8.24 -1.77
C ALA A 28 -5.31 8.25 -2.33
N LYS A 29 -5.05 9.01 -3.41
CA LYS A 29 -3.68 9.20 -3.95
C LYS A 29 -2.73 9.84 -2.93
N ARG A 30 -3.21 10.74 -2.07
CA ARG A 30 -2.40 11.33 -1.00
C ARG A 30 -2.07 10.29 0.07
N LEU A 31 -3.03 9.47 0.48
CA LEU A 31 -2.81 8.40 1.44
C LEU A 31 -1.78 7.39 0.93
N ALA A 32 -1.91 6.93 -0.32
CA ALA A 32 -0.95 5.99 -0.91
C ALA A 32 0.49 6.53 -0.89
N ARG A 33 0.67 7.81 -1.28
CA ARG A 33 1.98 8.49 -1.24
C ARG A 33 2.52 8.67 0.19
N ALA A 34 1.66 8.89 1.17
CA ALA A 34 2.06 8.99 2.57
C ALA A 34 2.59 7.65 3.08
N ILE A 35 1.80 6.58 2.92
CA ILE A 35 2.18 5.21 3.31
C ILE A 35 3.52 4.82 2.69
N LEU A 36 3.70 5.03 1.39
CA LEU A 36 4.95 4.66 0.72
C LEU A 36 6.11 5.59 1.04
N SER A 37 5.86 6.83 1.45
CA SER A 37 6.93 7.70 1.97
C SER A 37 7.43 7.18 3.30
N ASP A 38 6.55 6.65 4.15
CA ASP A 38 6.95 5.99 5.40
C ASP A 38 7.77 4.73 5.10
N VAL A 39 7.30 3.86 4.18
CA VAL A 39 8.06 2.68 3.73
C VAL A 39 9.45 3.07 3.26
N ALA A 40 9.57 4.11 2.42
CA ALA A 40 10.85 4.58 1.90
C ALA A 40 11.80 5.09 3.00
N ILE A 41 11.27 5.84 3.97
CA ILE A 41 12.05 6.42 5.06
C ILE A 41 12.58 5.33 5.99
N TYR A 42 11.75 4.35 6.35
CA TYR A 42 12.12 3.30 7.29
C TYR A 42 12.93 2.16 6.64
N ASN A 43 12.88 2.02 5.31
CA ASN A 43 13.56 0.93 4.59
C ASN A 43 14.59 1.44 3.57
N ARG A 44 15.23 2.58 3.85
CA ARG A 44 16.14 3.25 2.90
C ARG A 44 17.20 2.31 2.32
N GLU A 45 17.85 1.50 3.15
CA GLU A 45 18.89 0.56 2.71
C GLU A 45 18.33 -0.54 1.77
N LYS A 46 17.14 -1.07 2.07
CA LYS A 46 16.45 -2.04 1.20
C LYS A 46 16.05 -1.41 -0.13
N VAL A 47 15.57 -0.17 -0.12
CA VAL A 47 15.23 0.57 -1.34
C VAL A 47 16.48 0.77 -2.21
N GLU A 48 17.57 1.25 -1.63
CA GLU A 48 18.83 1.45 -2.34
C GLU A 48 19.38 0.14 -2.93
N ALA A 49 19.42 -0.94 -2.13
CA ALA A 49 19.84 -2.25 -2.60
C ALA A 49 18.90 -2.82 -3.68
N GLY A 50 17.59 -2.62 -3.51
CA GLY A 50 16.56 -3.07 -4.44
C GLY A 50 16.65 -2.42 -5.80
N ILE A 51 16.89 -1.11 -5.83
CA ILE A 51 17.12 -0.35 -7.07
C ILE A 51 18.46 -0.73 -7.69
N LYS A 52 19.52 -0.95 -6.91
CA LYS A 52 20.83 -1.30 -7.46
C LYS A 52 20.87 -2.69 -8.09
N ASN A 53 20.14 -3.65 -7.52
CA ASN A 53 20.18 -5.06 -7.92
C ASN A 53 18.94 -5.54 -8.67
N ASP A 54 18.02 -4.64 -9.03
CA ASP A 54 16.76 -4.96 -9.73
C ASP A 54 15.90 -6.02 -9.02
N ASN A 55 15.80 -5.92 -7.69
CA ASN A 55 15.01 -6.82 -6.85
C ASN A 55 14.22 -6.08 -5.76
N LEU A 56 13.86 -4.82 -6.04
CA LEU A 56 13.14 -3.93 -5.10
C LEU A 56 11.87 -4.57 -4.55
N PHE A 57 11.05 -5.16 -5.43
CA PHE A 57 9.77 -5.75 -5.04
C PHE A 57 9.96 -6.98 -4.17
N ASP A 58 11.02 -7.78 -4.41
CA ASP A 58 11.34 -8.93 -3.56
C ASP A 58 11.75 -8.47 -2.17
N LEU A 59 12.67 -7.50 -2.07
CA LEU A 59 13.19 -7.00 -0.79
C LEU A 59 12.16 -6.27 0.06
N LEU A 60 11.14 -5.66 -0.57
CA LEU A 60 10.08 -4.91 0.11
C LEU A 60 8.73 -5.62 0.07
N THR A 61 8.69 -6.93 -0.19
CA THR A 61 7.43 -7.68 -0.35
C THR A 61 6.50 -7.48 0.85
N GLU A 62 7.04 -7.62 2.07
CA GLU A 62 6.27 -7.53 3.31
C GLU A 62 5.75 -6.10 3.52
N GLU A 63 6.61 -5.09 3.36
CA GLU A 63 6.25 -3.68 3.59
C GLU A 63 5.25 -3.15 2.56
N LEU A 64 5.35 -3.60 1.30
CA LEU A 64 4.40 -3.24 0.25
C LEU A 64 3.04 -3.90 0.48
N GLU A 65 3.00 -5.14 0.96
CA GLU A 65 1.75 -5.83 1.26
C GLU A 65 1.08 -5.24 2.50
N GLU A 66 1.82 -4.98 3.57
CA GLU A 66 1.32 -4.28 4.75
C GLU A 66 0.78 -2.89 4.41
N GLY A 67 1.53 -2.13 3.61
CA GLY A 67 1.09 -0.81 3.14
C GLY A 67 -0.17 -0.88 2.27
N ARG A 68 -0.31 -1.93 1.44
CA ARG A 68 -1.49 -2.17 0.60
C ARG A 68 -2.71 -2.53 1.45
N GLN A 69 -2.54 -3.37 2.47
CA GLN A 69 -3.62 -3.70 3.41
C GLN A 69 -4.05 -2.47 4.20
N HIS A 70 -3.10 -1.67 4.69
CA HIS A 70 -3.41 -0.42 5.36
C HIS A 70 -4.18 0.54 4.44
N TYR A 71 -3.74 0.71 3.19
CA TYR A 71 -4.45 1.52 2.21
C TYR A 71 -5.89 1.03 1.99
N ASN A 72 -6.08 -0.26 1.72
CA ASN A 72 -7.39 -0.86 1.43
C ASN A 72 -8.36 -0.75 2.60
N SER A 73 -7.88 -0.79 3.85
CA SER A 73 -8.74 -0.59 5.04
C SER A 73 -9.29 0.84 5.18
N ARG A 74 -8.73 1.82 4.46
CA ARG A 74 -9.07 3.24 4.60
C ARG A 74 -9.78 3.82 3.38
N VAL A 75 -9.83 3.09 2.26
CA VAL A 75 -10.43 3.56 1.01
C VAL A 75 -11.70 2.77 0.69
N ALA A 76 -12.64 3.43 0.04
CA ALA A 76 -13.87 2.80 -0.37
C ALA A 76 -13.63 1.84 -1.55
N PRO A 77 -14.38 0.72 -1.69
CA PRO A 77 -14.14 -0.28 -2.73
C PRO A 77 -14.21 0.25 -4.17
N GLN A 78 -14.88 1.38 -4.41
CA GLN A 78 -14.94 2.05 -5.71
C GLN A 78 -13.66 2.83 -6.05
N ILE A 79 -12.76 3.05 -5.08
CA ILE A 79 -11.46 3.67 -5.34
C ILE A 79 -10.59 2.70 -6.16
N PRO A 80 -10.03 3.15 -7.29
CA PRO A 80 -9.17 2.28 -8.08
C PRO A 80 -7.89 1.88 -7.33
N GLY A 81 -7.66 0.57 -7.21
CA GLY A 81 -6.48 0.01 -6.53
C GLY A 81 -5.14 0.44 -7.15
N HIS A 82 -5.13 0.78 -8.45
CA HIS A 82 -3.92 1.22 -9.15
C HIS A 82 -3.35 2.54 -8.62
N PHE A 83 -4.08 3.31 -7.81
CA PHE A 83 -3.51 4.49 -7.14
C PHE A 83 -2.39 4.13 -6.16
N TYR A 84 -2.47 2.96 -5.53
CA TYR A 84 -1.38 2.47 -4.70
C TYR A 84 -0.17 2.08 -5.57
N ASP A 85 -0.40 1.35 -6.67
CA ASP A 85 0.66 0.90 -7.57
C ASP A 85 1.40 2.07 -8.24
N LEU A 86 0.67 3.09 -8.69
CA LEU A 86 1.26 4.32 -9.21
C LEU A 86 2.13 5.03 -8.16
N ALA A 87 1.67 5.05 -6.91
CA ALA A 87 2.44 5.65 -5.82
C ALA A 87 3.73 4.87 -5.53
N ILE A 88 3.77 3.54 -5.72
CA ILE A 88 5.01 2.74 -5.58
C ILE A 88 6.05 3.26 -6.56
N VAL A 89 5.68 3.42 -7.83
CA VAL A 89 6.58 3.95 -8.86
C VAL A 89 6.98 5.40 -8.55
N ASP A 90 6.03 6.26 -8.20
CA ASP A 90 6.28 7.68 -7.95
C ASP A 90 7.18 7.93 -6.73
N VAL A 91 7.03 7.13 -5.67
CA VAL A 91 7.72 7.36 -4.40
C VAL A 91 9.00 6.55 -4.29
N LEU A 92 8.99 5.26 -4.66
CA LEU A 92 10.16 4.39 -4.50
C LEU A 92 11.11 4.43 -5.69
N VAL A 93 10.59 4.55 -6.92
CA VAL A 93 11.42 4.46 -8.14
C VAL A 93 11.81 5.84 -8.64
N LYS A 94 10.86 6.74 -8.91
CA LYS A 94 11.16 8.07 -9.49
C LYS A 94 12.03 8.93 -8.57
N ARG A 95 11.82 8.87 -7.24
CA ARG A 95 12.66 9.60 -6.27
C ARG A 95 14.07 9.02 -6.17
N ALA A 96 14.23 7.73 -6.48
CA ALA A 96 15.50 7.02 -6.49
C ALA A 96 16.33 7.25 -7.77
N GLY A 97 15.83 7.99 -8.77
CA GLY A 97 16.49 8.20 -10.06
C GLY A 97 17.87 8.88 -10.05
N LYS A 98 18.46 9.12 -8.86
CA LYS A 98 19.85 9.55 -8.68
C LYS A 98 20.81 8.40 -8.32
N ILE A 99 20.30 7.20 -8.05
CA ILE A 99 21.08 6.03 -7.59
C ILE A 99 21.57 5.24 -8.80
N GLU A 100 22.86 5.23 -9.15
CA GLU A 100 23.36 4.44 -10.29
C GLU A 100 22.82 3.00 -10.30
N SER A 101 22.10 2.64 -11.37
CA SER A 101 21.39 1.38 -11.54
C SER A 101 21.21 1.06 -13.04
N THR A 102 21.09 -0.22 -13.37
CA THR A 102 20.80 -0.71 -14.74
C THR A 102 19.32 -0.70 -15.10
N ILE A 103 18.44 -0.29 -14.18
CA ILE A 103 16.98 -0.24 -14.40
C ILE A 103 16.59 0.91 -15.36
N TRP A 104 17.50 1.85 -15.63
CA TRP A 104 17.30 2.98 -16.55
C TRP A 104 18.51 3.25 -17.45
#